data_AF-A0ABD0U684-F1
#
_entry.id   AF-A0ABD0U684-F1
#
_cell.length_a   1.000
_cell.length_b   1.000
_cell.length_c   1.000
_cell.angle_alpha   90.00
_cell.angle_beta   90.00
_cell.angle_gamma   90.00
#
_symmetry.space_group_name_H-M   'P 1'
#
loop_
_entity.id
_entity.type
_entity.pdbx_description
1 polymer ?
#
loop_
_entity_poly.entity_id
_entity_poly.type
_entity_poly.pdbx_seq_one_letter_code
_entity_poly.pdbx_strand_id
1 'polypeptide(L)'
;MLGHLRSKTSEDFKVRFEKALESGEGFAAAAKDCSDLLMSAFNENCKDAGIEQVVVDTSKAQEMLRHNINAYVTSVRVEKFSKLTSLYEDKLNNALSEPVKYLLDDASDKTWPTIRRLLQLERMTTLVDFASMLSSFGIDQAIVETLVEKLEKYAINIVESKAKEEARRVLMNMKDRFETVFSCDSDLMPRLWTRKEDIKAITKMACLASLKSLSVLAVIRLDGEKDNVDETLQLALMDVLSCSTSNRNRSLDALAALASNTWGDVPSARTLIAPVQCKSLWMKFKKKTNDTVKRAIAAQETYERINQVPPPWAIVVMLILGLNELITILRNPLYIWVIFVAFLLGQGVLGPA
;
A
#
# COMPACT_ATOMS: atom_id res chain seq x y z
N MET A 1 57.30 -29.18 -10.40
CA MET A 1 57.28 -28.26 -11.56
C MET A 1 55.88 -28.12 -12.18
N LEU A 2 55.23 -29.20 -12.62
CA LEU A 2 53.85 -29.20 -13.17
C LEU A 2 52.79 -28.57 -12.26
N GLY A 3 52.83 -28.83 -10.95
CA GLY A 3 51.89 -28.23 -9.99
C GLY A 3 52.00 -26.70 -9.90
N HIS A 4 53.22 -26.16 -9.96
CA HIS A 4 53.48 -24.72 -9.96
C HIS A 4 53.02 -24.08 -11.27
N LEU A 5 53.32 -24.71 -12.41
CA LEU A 5 52.84 -24.26 -13.73
C LEU A 5 51.31 -24.21 -13.78
N ARG A 6 50.63 -25.25 -13.26
CA ARG A 6 49.17 -25.30 -13.14
C ARG A 6 48.62 -24.18 -12.27
N SER A 7 49.20 -23.96 -11.08
CA SER A 7 48.77 -22.89 -10.18
C SER A 7 48.92 -21.51 -10.82
N LYS A 8 50.05 -21.26 -11.48
CA LYS A 8 50.30 -20.00 -12.19
C LYS A 8 49.32 -19.78 -13.33
N THR A 9 49.10 -20.79 -14.16
CA THR A 9 48.15 -20.71 -15.29
C THR A 9 46.71 -20.49 -14.81
N SER A 10 46.34 -21.12 -13.69
CA SER A 10 45.02 -20.92 -13.08
C SER A 10 44.85 -19.51 -12.50
N GLU A 11 45.90 -18.88 -11.99
CA GLU A 11 45.84 -17.51 -11.48
C GLU A 11 45.80 -16.49 -12.63
N ASP A 12 46.61 -16.70 -13.67
CA ASP A 12 46.55 -15.93 -14.91
C ASP A 12 45.16 -16.00 -15.57
N PHE A 13 44.46 -17.14 -15.46
CA PHE A 13 43.07 -17.28 -15.88
C PHE A 13 42.16 -16.29 -15.17
N LYS A 14 42.21 -16.24 -13.83
CA LYS A 14 41.31 -15.39 -13.05
C LYS A 14 41.50 -13.92 -13.43
N VAL A 15 42.76 -13.45 -13.45
CA VAL A 15 43.09 -12.06 -13.75
C VAL A 15 42.64 -11.66 -15.16
N ARG A 16 42.88 -12.51 -16.17
CA ARG A 16 42.46 -12.22 -17.55
C ARG A 16 40.95 -12.27 -17.70
N PHE A 17 40.31 -13.25 -17.08
CA PHE A 17 38.86 -13.41 -17.14
C PHE A 17 38.14 -12.23 -16.49
N GLU A 18 38.58 -11.79 -15.30
CA GLU A 18 38.03 -10.60 -14.64
C GLU A 18 38.21 -9.35 -15.50
N LYS A 19 39.39 -9.15 -16.08
CA LYS A 19 39.66 -8.01 -16.97
C LYS A 19 38.80 -8.02 -18.25
N ALA A 20 38.59 -9.20 -18.83
CA ALA A 20 37.72 -9.36 -20.00
C ALA A 20 36.26 -8.97 -19.66
N LEU A 21 35.76 -9.43 -18.51
CA LEU A 21 34.43 -9.05 -18.02
C LEU A 21 34.31 -7.55 -17.73
N GLU A 22 35.34 -6.91 -17.17
CA GLU A 22 35.36 -5.45 -16.94
C GLU A 22 35.38 -4.63 -18.24
N SER A 23 35.96 -5.19 -19.31
CA SER A 23 35.99 -4.54 -20.63
C SER A 23 34.66 -4.61 -21.40
N GLY A 24 33.64 -5.27 -20.83
CA GLY A 24 32.32 -5.42 -21.44
C GLY A 24 32.19 -6.62 -22.39
N GLU A 25 33.16 -7.54 -22.39
CA GLU A 25 33.08 -8.77 -23.16
C GLU A 25 31.97 -9.69 -22.60
N GLY A 26 31.20 -10.34 -23.48
CA GLY A 26 30.13 -11.24 -23.08
C GLY A 26 30.69 -12.43 -22.28
N PHE A 27 30.07 -12.78 -21.15
CA PHE A 27 30.61 -13.75 -20.20
C PHE A 27 30.97 -15.10 -20.85
N ALA A 28 30.12 -15.60 -21.76
CA ALA A 28 30.38 -16.86 -22.45
C ALA A 28 31.58 -16.78 -23.41
N ALA A 29 31.73 -15.66 -24.12
CA ALA A 29 32.87 -15.41 -25.01
C ALA A 29 34.16 -15.27 -24.20
N ALA A 30 34.17 -14.40 -23.18
CA ALA A 30 35.30 -14.20 -22.30
C ALA A 30 35.78 -15.50 -21.62
N ALA A 31 34.82 -16.34 -21.16
CA ALA A 31 35.15 -17.61 -20.53
C ALA A 31 35.78 -18.59 -21.52
N LYS A 32 35.26 -18.65 -22.76
CA LYS A 32 35.77 -19.52 -23.81
C LYS A 32 37.15 -19.07 -24.28
N ASP A 33 37.29 -17.79 -24.64
CA ASP A 33 38.53 -17.24 -25.20
C ASP A 33 39.67 -17.28 -24.18
N CYS A 34 39.40 -16.93 -22.91
CA CYS A 34 40.40 -17.07 -21.84
C CYS A 34 40.80 -18.53 -21.60
N SER A 35 39.82 -19.46 -21.64
CA SER A 35 40.10 -20.89 -21.45
C SER A 35 40.94 -21.46 -22.59
N ASP A 36 40.60 -21.16 -23.84
CA ASP A 36 41.28 -21.67 -25.03
C ASP A 36 42.72 -21.12 -25.12
N LEU A 37 42.92 -19.83 -24.85
CA LEU A 37 44.23 -19.19 -24.81
C LEU A 37 45.14 -19.82 -23.75
N LEU A 38 44.63 -20.02 -22.53
CA LEU A 38 45.45 -20.52 -21.43
C LEU A 38 45.69 -22.03 -21.51
N MET A 39 44.74 -22.80 -22.04
CA MET A 39 44.97 -24.21 -22.36
C MET A 39 46.03 -24.37 -23.44
N SER A 40 46.05 -23.50 -24.46
CA SER A 40 47.09 -23.51 -25.49
C SER A 40 48.47 -23.17 -24.91
N ALA A 41 48.56 -22.09 -24.11
CA ALA A 41 49.80 -21.70 -23.45
C ALA A 41 50.32 -22.77 -22.47
N PHE A 42 49.43 -23.45 -21.74
CA PHE A 42 49.82 -24.56 -20.87
C PHE A 42 50.41 -25.72 -21.67
N ASN A 43 49.79 -26.07 -22.80
CA ASN A 43 50.25 -27.16 -23.65
C ASN A 43 51.62 -26.87 -24.30
N GLU A 44 51.87 -25.63 -24.73
CA GLU A 44 53.18 -25.21 -25.23
C GLU A 44 54.24 -25.28 -24.13
N ASN A 45 53.98 -24.70 -22.96
CA ASN A 45 54.91 -24.73 -21.83
C ASN A 45 55.23 -26.16 -21.34
N CYS A 46 54.29 -27.10 -21.48
CA CYS A 46 54.55 -28.52 -21.18
C CYS A 46 55.46 -29.18 -22.21
N LYS A 47 55.39 -28.79 -23.50
CA LYS A 47 56.28 -29.29 -24.55
C LYS A 47 57.70 -28.73 -24.40
N ASP A 48 57.82 -27.44 -24.12
CA ASP A 48 59.11 -26.75 -23.97
C ASP A 48 59.93 -27.23 -22.76
N ALA A 49 59.25 -27.76 -21.73
CA ALA A 49 59.88 -28.31 -20.54
C ALA A 49 60.50 -29.72 -20.74
N GLY A 50 60.44 -30.31 -21.95
CA GLY A 50 61.13 -31.57 -22.27
C GLY A 50 60.68 -32.79 -21.46
N ILE A 51 59.40 -32.88 -21.08
CA ILE A 51 58.87 -33.94 -20.22
C ILE A 51 58.48 -35.18 -21.06
N GLU A 52 59.47 -35.90 -21.61
CA GLU A 52 59.22 -37.11 -22.43
C GLU A 52 58.91 -38.37 -21.61
N GLN A 53 59.27 -38.44 -20.32
CA GLN A 53 59.00 -39.61 -19.47
C GLN A 53 57.60 -39.64 -18.82
N VAL A 54 56.76 -38.61 -19.00
CA VAL A 54 55.53 -38.43 -18.20
C VAL A 54 54.32 -37.96 -19.02
N VAL A 55 54.03 -38.68 -20.11
CA VAL A 55 52.80 -38.47 -20.92
C VAL A 55 51.52 -38.69 -20.09
N VAL A 56 51.58 -39.52 -19.04
CA VAL A 56 50.44 -39.83 -18.17
C VAL A 56 50.13 -38.70 -17.16
N ASP A 57 51.12 -38.08 -16.52
CA ASP A 57 50.85 -36.97 -15.56
C ASP A 57 50.50 -35.65 -16.25
N THR A 58 50.93 -35.44 -17.50
CA THR A 58 50.58 -34.25 -18.28
C THR A 58 49.09 -34.25 -18.65
N SER A 59 48.54 -35.38 -19.10
CA SER A 59 47.09 -35.54 -19.34
C SER A 59 46.28 -35.28 -18.07
N LYS A 60 46.69 -35.87 -16.93
CA LYS A 60 46.01 -35.68 -15.64
C LYS A 60 46.10 -34.22 -15.16
N ALA A 61 47.24 -33.56 -15.37
CA ALA A 61 47.42 -32.15 -15.02
C ALA A 61 46.53 -31.22 -15.89
N GLN A 62 46.37 -31.53 -17.18
CA GLN A 62 45.46 -30.82 -18.08
C GLN A 62 44.00 -30.97 -17.66
N GLU A 63 43.56 -32.20 -17.34
CA GLU A 63 42.19 -32.45 -16.85
C GLU A 63 41.91 -31.71 -15.54
N MET A 64 42.85 -31.74 -14.59
CA MET A 64 42.72 -30.99 -13.35
C MET A 64 42.68 -29.48 -13.59
N LEU A 65 43.47 -28.95 -14.53
CA LEU A 65 43.43 -27.53 -14.89
C LEU A 65 42.07 -27.15 -15.50
N ARG A 66 41.58 -27.92 -16.48
CA ARG A 66 40.24 -27.73 -17.07
C ARG A 66 39.15 -27.78 -16.02
N HIS A 67 39.21 -28.74 -15.11
CA HIS A 67 38.26 -28.83 -14.00
C HIS A 67 38.31 -27.60 -13.10
N ASN A 68 39.50 -27.12 -12.73
CA ASN A 68 39.66 -25.92 -11.90
C ASN A 68 39.15 -24.65 -12.60
N ILE A 69 39.45 -24.49 -13.89
CA ILE A 69 38.96 -23.37 -14.70
C ILE A 69 37.42 -23.43 -14.76
N ASN A 70 36.85 -24.59 -15.11
CA ASN A 70 35.39 -24.76 -15.18
C ASN A 70 34.71 -24.53 -13.83
N ALA A 71 35.31 -24.99 -12.73
CA ALA A 71 34.81 -24.77 -11.38
C ALA A 71 34.82 -23.28 -11.02
N TYR A 72 35.90 -22.57 -11.34
CA TYR A 72 35.99 -21.13 -11.10
C TYR A 72 35.03 -20.34 -12.00
N VAL A 73 34.94 -20.65 -13.30
CA VAL A 73 33.93 -20.04 -14.21
C VAL A 73 32.52 -20.27 -13.68
N THR A 74 32.22 -21.46 -13.18
CA THR A 74 30.91 -21.76 -12.57
C THR A 74 30.66 -20.94 -11.31
N SER A 75 31.68 -20.79 -10.45
CA SER A 75 31.61 -19.95 -9.26
C SER A 75 31.32 -18.48 -9.60
N VAL A 76 32.09 -17.89 -10.51
CA VAL A 76 31.90 -16.50 -10.96
C VAL A 76 30.53 -16.33 -11.63
N ARG A 77 30.09 -17.32 -12.41
CA ARG A 77 28.77 -17.31 -13.03
C ARG A 77 27.65 -17.23 -11.98
N VAL A 78 27.71 -18.07 -10.94
CA VAL A 78 26.73 -18.07 -9.84
C VAL A 78 26.73 -16.73 -9.10
N GLU A 79 27.90 -16.16 -8.82
CA GLU A 79 28.03 -14.85 -8.18
C GLU A 79 27.42 -13.73 -9.03
N LYS A 80 27.74 -13.68 -10.32
CA LYS A 80 27.19 -12.68 -11.25
C LYS A 80 25.68 -12.82 -11.39
N PHE A 81 25.14 -14.04 -11.39
CA PHE A 81 23.68 -14.24 -11.40
C PHE A 81 23.01 -13.79 -10.13
N SER A 82 23.60 -14.07 -8.97
CA SER A 82 23.08 -13.57 -7.70
C SER A 82 22.99 -12.04 -7.73
N LYS A 83 24.06 -11.37 -8.18
CA LYS A 83 24.11 -9.91 -8.32
C LYS A 83 23.14 -9.36 -9.36
N LEU A 84 22.96 -10.04 -10.49
CA LEU A 84 22.00 -9.65 -11.51
C LEU A 84 20.57 -9.81 -10.99
N THR A 85 20.26 -10.93 -10.34
CA THR A 85 18.96 -11.18 -9.73
C THR A 85 18.62 -10.11 -8.71
N SER A 86 19.53 -9.79 -7.78
CA SER A 86 19.31 -8.74 -6.79
C SER A 86 19.08 -7.37 -7.42
N LEU A 87 19.82 -7.03 -8.49
CA LEU A 87 19.65 -5.75 -9.20
C LEU A 87 18.24 -5.61 -9.80
N TYR A 88 17.72 -6.67 -10.41
CA TYR A 88 16.38 -6.65 -11.01
C TYR A 88 15.27 -6.75 -9.96
N GLU A 89 15.49 -7.49 -8.87
CA GLU A 89 14.63 -7.48 -7.70
C GLU A 89 14.52 -6.07 -7.10
N ASP A 90 15.65 -5.37 -6.91
CA ASP A 90 15.67 -3.99 -6.42
C ASP A 90 14.96 -3.03 -7.39
N LYS A 91 15.17 -3.19 -8.71
CA LYS A 91 14.49 -2.39 -9.74
C LYS A 91 12.97 -2.55 -9.65
N LEU A 92 12.49 -3.80 -9.54
CA LEU A 92 11.06 -4.10 -9.37
C LEU A 92 10.51 -3.57 -8.05
N ASN A 93 11.25 -3.74 -6.96
CA ASN A 93 10.83 -3.25 -5.65
C ASN A 93 10.69 -1.71 -5.65
N ASN A 94 11.65 -0.99 -6.23
CA ASN A 94 11.61 0.45 -6.35
C ASN A 94 10.45 0.94 -7.25
N ALA A 95 10.17 0.22 -8.34
CA ALA A 95 9.10 0.58 -9.27
C ALA A 95 7.69 0.25 -8.75
N LEU A 96 7.54 -0.80 -7.94
CA LEU A 96 6.24 -1.31 -7.51
C LEU A 96 5.87 -0.89 -6.07
N SER A 97 6.81 -0.88 -5.13
CA SER A 97 6.51 -0.73 -3.70
C SER A 97 5.73 0.54 -3.37
N GLU A 98 6.29 1.71 -3.68
CA GLU A 98 5.68 3.01 -3.33
C GLU A 98 4.41 3.31 -4.16
N PRO A 99 4.39 3.09 -5.49
CA PRO A 99 3.17 3.32 -6.26
C PRO A 99 2.01 2.42 -5.84
N VAL A 100 2.27 1.15 -5.53
CA VAL A 100 1.23 0.22 -5.03
C VAL A 100 0.69 0.69 -3.69
N LYS A 101 1.56 1.10 -2.76
CA LYS A 101 1.16 1.66 -1.48
C LYS A 101 0.25 2.88 -1.67
N TYR A 102 0.66 3.83 -2.49
CA TYR A 102 -0.13 5.05 -2.75
C TYR A 102 -1.51 4.73 -3.34
N LEU A 103 -1.58 3.78 -4.30
CA LEU A 103 -2.84 3.35 -4.89
C LEU A 103 -3.76 2.67 -3.86
N LEU A 104 -3.18 1.85 -2.97
CA LEU A 104 -3.92 1.18 -1.89
C LEU A 104 -4.41 2.18 -0.83
N ASP A 105 -3.67 3.26 -0.58
CA ASP A 105 -4.06 4.32 0.35
C ASP A 105 -5.23 5.18 -0.19
N ASP A 106 -5.28 5.47 -1.50
CA ASP A 106 -6.42 6.17 -2.11
C ASP A 106 -7.70 5.32 -2.09
N ALA A 107 -7.55 4.00 -2.29
CA ALA A 107 -8.62 3.00 -2.20
C ALA A 107 -9.88 3.31 -3.04
N SER A 108 -9.69 3.74 -4.28
CA SER A 108 -10.76 3.95 -5.26
C SER A 108 -11.14 2.67 -6.02
N ASP A 109 -12.24 2.73 -6.81
CA ASP A 109 -12.67 1.65 -7.71
C ASP A 109 -11.58 1.21 -8.71
N LYS A 110 -10.66 2.12 -9.03
CA LYS A 110 -9.60 1.90 -10.01
C LYS A 110 -8.30 1.37 -9.40
N THR A 111 -8.24 1.16 -8.08
CA THR A 111 -7.02 0.74 -7.36
C THR A 111 -6.41 -0.53 -7.96
N TRP A 112 -7.11 -1.66 -7.89
CA TRP A 112 -6.63 -2.95 -8.39
C TRP A 112 -6.44 -2.99 -9.92
N PRO A 113 -7.34 -2.41 -10.75
CA PRO A 113 -7.08 -2.25 -12.18
C PRO A 113 -5.79 -1.49 -12.50
N THR A 114 -5.47 -0.44 -11.75
CA THR A 114 -4.26 0.38 -11.95
C THR A 114 -3.02 -0.36 -11.49
N ILE A 115 -3.07 -1.01 -10.32
CA ILE A 115 -1.98 -1.88 -9.80
C ILE A 115 -1.65 -2.97 -10.83
N ARG A 116 -2.67 -3.60 -11.42
CA ARG A 116 -2.45 -4.62 -12.45
C ARG A 116 -1.76 -4.06 -13.69
N ARG A 117 -2.19 -2.90 -14.19
CA ARG A 117 -1.55 -2.27 -15.35
C ARG A 117 -0.09 -1.94 -15.06
N LEU A 118 0.20 -1.40 -13.87
CA LEU A 118 1.56 -1.12 -13.42
C LEU A 118 2.39 -2.40 -13.35
N LEU A 119 1.88 -3.45 -12.67
CA LEU A 119 2.56 -4.75 -12.57
C LEU A 119 2.84 -5.35 -13.94
N GLN A 120 1.89 -5.28 -14.88
CA GLN A 120 2.06 -5.81 -16.24
C GLN A 120 3.13 -5.04 -17.01
N LEU A 121 3.13 -3.71 -16.93
CA LEU A 121 4.11 -2.85 -17.60
C LEU A 121 5.53 -3.14 -17.08
N GLU A 122 5.73 -3.08 -15.77
CA GLU A 122 7.04 -3.30 -15.15
C GLU A 122 7.52 -4.74 -15.35
N ARG A 123 6.62 -5.72 -15.29
CA ARG A 123 6.96 -7.12 -15.58
C ARG A 123 7.46 -7.28 -17.03
N MET A 124 6.73 -6.73 -18.01
CA MET A 124 7.12 -6.90 -19.42
C MET A 124 8.48 -6.24 -19.72
N THR A 125 8.74 -5.05 -19.20
CA THR A 125 10.00 -4.34 -19.44
C THR A 125 11.17 -5.04 -18.72
N THR A 126 11.03 -5.33 -17.42
CA THR A 126 12.11 -5.89 -16.62
C THR A 126 12.43 -7.34 -16.97
N LEU A 127 11.43 -8.18 -17.28
CA LEU A 127 11.66 -9.58 -17.63
C LEU A 127 12.34 -9.73 -18.99
N VAL A 128 11.99 -8.91 -19.99
CA VAL A 128 12.66 -8.93 -21.31
C VAL A 128 14.12 -8.51 -21.17
N ASP A 129 14.37 -7.41 -20.45
CA ASP A 129 15.72 -6.96 -20.15
C ASP A 129 16.51 -8.06 -19.41
N PHE A 130 15.93 -8.66 -18.37
CA PHE A 130 16.56 -9.70 -17.56
C PHE A 130 16.87 -10.97 -18.37
N ALA A 131 15.93 -11.45 -19.17
CA ALA A 131 16.12 -12.61 -20.03
C ALA A 131 17.23 -12.36 -21.06
N SER A 132 17.26 -11.18 -21.68
CA SER A 132 18.30 -10.83 -22.66
C SER A 132 19.69 -10.79 -22.03
N MET A 133 19.80 -10.26 -20.81
CA MET A 133 21.04 -10.27 -20.04
C MET A 133 21.44 -11.69 -19.68
N LEU A 134 20.51 -12.56 -19.24
CA LEU A 134 20.82 -13.95 -18.92
C LEU A 134 21.31 -14.76 -20.13
N SER A 135 20.68 -14.60 -21.30
CA SER A 135 21.11 -15.27 -22.54
C SER A 135 22.54 -14.89 -22.94
N SER A 136 22.99 -13.67 -22.63
CA SER A 136 24.38 -13.23 -22.87
C SER A 136 25.42 -14.05 -22.08
N PHE A 137 25.02 -14.74 -21.01
CA PHE A 137 25.90 -15.63 -20.24
C PHE A 137 26.02 -17.05 -20.81
N GLY A 138 25.36 -17.34 -21.94
CA GLY A 138 25.42 -18.64 -22.60
C GLY A 138 24.78 -19.77 -21.79
N ILE A 139 23.72 -19.44 -21.05
CA ILE A 139 22.97 -20.39 -20.23
C ILE A 139 21.98 -21.16 -21.10
N ASP A 140 21.71 -22.40 -20.72
CA ASP A 140 20.57 -23.15 -21.23
C ASP A 140 19.24 -22.41 -21.03
N GLN A 141 18.40 -22.47 -22.06
CA GLN A 141 17.12 -21.77 -22.13
C GLN A 141 16.18 -22.17 -20.99
N ALA A 142 16.19 -23.46 -20.59
CA ALA A 142 15.36 -23.94 -19.49
C ALA A 142 15.72 -23.27 -18.15
N ILE A 143 17.00 -23.01 -17.90
CA ILE A 143 17.43 -22.32 -16.67
C ILE A 143 17.01 -20.85 -16.72
N VAL A 144 17.12 -20.19 -17.89
CA VAL A 144 16.66 -18.81 -18.07
C VAL A 144 15.17 -18.70 -17.74
N GLU A 145 14.34 -19.61 -18.26
CA GLU A 145 12.90 -19.66 -17.98
C GLU A 145 12.62 -19.81 -16.48
N THR A 146 13.32 -20.71 -15.77
CA THR A 146 13.12 -20.87 -14.33
C THR A 146 13.50 -19.63 -13.52
N LEU A 147 14.50 -18.86 -13.95
CA LEU A 147 14.90 -17.61 -13.28
C LEU A 147 13.91 -16.47 -13.56
N VAL A 148 13.42 -16.38 -14.80
CA VAL A 148 12.38 -15.43 -15.18
C VAL A 148 11.09 -15.69 -14.40
N GLU A 149 10.67 -16.94 -14.25
CA GLU A 149 9.51 -17.31 -13.42
C GLU A 149 9.69 -16.93 -11.94
N LYS A 150 10.90 -17.07 -11.39
CA LYS A 150 11.19 -16.65 -10.01
C LYS A 150 11.06 -15.14 -9.86
N LEU A 151 11.60 -14.38 -10.80
CA LEU A 151 11.52 -12.92 -10.80
C LEU A 151 10.08 -12.42 -10.99
N GLU A 152 9.29 -13.12 -11.83
CA GLU A 152 7.86 -12.86 -11.98
C GLU A 152 7.09 -13.08 -10.67
N LYS A 153 7.33 -14.22 -10.00
CA LYS A 153 6.74 -14.50 -8.68
C LYS A 153 7.18 -13.46 -7.64
N TYR A 154 8.42 -12.99 -7.71
CA TYR A 154 8.91 -11.92 -6.84
C TYR A 154 8.13 -10.61 -7.04
N ALA A 155 7.87 -10.20 -8.29
CA ALA A 155 7.06 -9.01 -8.59
C ALA A 155 5.64 -9.11 -7.99
N ILE A 156 5.00 -10.27 -8.10
CA ILE A 156 3.69 -10.53 -7.48
C ILE A 156 3.80 -10.44 -5.95
N ASN A 157 4.82 -11.06 -5.36
CA ASN A 157 5.05 -11.05 -3.92
C ASN A 157 5.25 -9.63 -3.35
N ILE A 158 5.88 -8.70 -4.10
CA ILE A 158 5.99 -7.29 -3.68
C ILE A 158 4.58 -6.70 -3.50
N VAL A 159 3.71 -6.87 -4.48
CA VAL A 159 2.33 -6.35 -4.43
C VAL A 159 1.55 -6.99 -3.29
N GLU A 160 1.64 -8.33 -3.13
CA GLU A 160 0.96 -9.03 -2.04
C GLU A 160 1.47 -8.57 -0.66
N SER A 161 2.79 -8.38 -0.52
CA SER A 161 3.41 -7.92 0.72
C SER A 161 2.95 -6.52 1.08
N LYS A 162 2.91 -5.60 0.12
CA LYS A 162 2.40 -4.24 0.30
C LYS A 162 0.92 -4.23 0.64
N ALA A 163 0.12 -5.05 -0.04
CA ALA A 163 -1.29 -5.20 0.28
C ALA A 163 -1.53 -5.74 1.70
N LYS A 164 -0.72 -6.71 2.15
CA LYS A 164 -0.73 -7.22 3.54
C LYS A 164 -0.32 -6.13 4.54
N GLU A 165 0.64 -5.27 4.21
CA GLU A 165 1.06 -4.16 5.05
C GLU A 165 -0.07 -3.14 5.24
N GLU A 166 -0.70 -2.69 4.15
CA GLU A 166 -1.79 -1.71 4.23
C GLU A 166 -3.08 -2.29 4.81
N ALA A 167 -3.37 -3.58 4.59
CA ALA A 167 -4.49 -4.26 5.23
C ALA A 167 -4.38 -4.25 6.77
N ARG A 168 -3.16 -4.31 7.34
CA ARG A 168 -2.96 -4.18 8.80
C ARG A 168 -3.28 -2.78 9.32
N ARG A 169 -3.15 -1.76 8.47
CA ARG A 169 -3.39 -0.35 8.78
C ARG A 169 -4.77 0.14 8.37
N VAL A 170 -5.61 -0.74 7.80
CA VAL A 170 -6.94 -0.43 7.26
C VAL A 170 -7.81 0.43 8.18
N LEU A 171 -7.80 0.21 9.50
CA LEU A 171 -8.61 1.01 10.43
C LEU A 171 -8.20 2.48 10.46
N MET A 172 -6.91 2.78 10.27
CA MET A 172 -6.41 4.15 10.16
C MET A 172 -6.81 4.74 8.81
N ASN A 173 -6.58 4.01 7.71
CA ASN A 173 -6.96 4.47 6.36
C ASN A 173 -8.47 4.76 6.27
N MET A 174 -9.31 3.91 6.86
CA MET A 174 -10.76 4.12 6.95
C MET A 174 -11.11 5.42 7.68
N LYS A 175 -10.39 5.76 8.76
CA LYS A 175 -10.63 6.99 9.52
C LYS A 175 -10.16 8.21 8.76
N ASP A 176 -8.97 8.17 8.17
CA ASP A 176 -8.43 9.29 7.41
C ASP A 176 -9.36 9.60 6.24
N ARG A 177 -9.90 8.55 5.58
CA ARG A 177 -10.91 8.71 4.53
C ARG A 177 -12.26 9.21 5.06
N PHE A 178 -12.64 8.82 6.28
CA PHE A 178 -13.84 9.38 6.91
C PHE A 178 -13.65 10.87 7.21
N GLU A 179 -12.54 11.24 7.85
CA GLU A 179 -12.27 12.61 8.31
C GLU A 179 -12.14 13.58 7.15
N THR A 180 -11.49 13.17 6.06
CA THR A 180 -11.39 13.96 4.83
C THR A 180 -12.75 14.22 4.20
N VAL A 181 -13.60 13.19 4.04
CA VAL A 181 -14.94 13.35 3.43
C VAL A 181 -15.93 14.05 4.38
N PHE A 182 -15.82 13.81 5.68
CA PHE A 182 -16.75 14.33 6.68
C PHE A 182 -16.43 15.78 7.06
N SER A 183 -15.15 16.08 7.29
CA SER A 183 -14.71 17.36 7.85
C SER A 183 -14.33 18.38 6.80
N CYS A 184 -14.17 17.98 5.54
CA CYS A 184 -13.89 18.90 4.45
C CYS A 184 -15.07 19.03 3.48
N ASP A 185 -15.14 20.18 2.81
CA ASP A 185 -16.01 20.41 1.66
C ASP A 185 -15.38 19.93 0.34
N SER A 186 -16.03 20.22 -0.78
CA SER A 186 -15.55 19.85 -2.12
C SER A 186 -14.21 20.48 -2.49
N ASP A 187 -13.86 21.61 -1.85
CA ASP A 187 -12.64 22.37 -2.11
C ASP A 187 -11.53 22.01 -1.10
N LEU A 188 -11.71 20.91 -0.34
CA LEU A 188 -10.83 20.45 0.73
C LEU A 188 -10.69 21.44 1.89
N MET A 189 -11.61 22.40 2.01
CA MET A 189 -11.62 23.37 3.11
C MET A 189 -12.38 22.79 4.31
N PRO A 190 -11.96 23.12 5.55
CA PRO A 190 -12.68 22.69 6.74
C PRO A 190 -14.15 23.13 6.72
N ARG A 191 -15.04 22.16 6.90
CA ARG A 191 -16.48 22.33 6.79
C ARG A 191 -17.04 23.12 7.98
N LEU A 192 -17.91 24.07 7.66
CA LEU A 192 -18.69 24.82 8.65
C LEU A 192 -20.07 24.20 8.79
N TRP A 193 -20.36 23.68 9.99
CA TRP A 193 -21.63 23.02 10.33
C TRP A 193 -22.79 24.02 10.41
N THR A 194 -23.34 24.38 9.25
CA THR A 194 -24.51 25.27 9.14
C THR A 194 -25.81 24.47 9.00
N ARG A 195 -26.97 25.12 9.17
CA ARG A 195 -28.30 24.49 9.03
C ARG A 195 -28.57 23.88 7.64
N LYS A 196 -27.86 24.33 6.61
CA LYS A 196 -28.02 23.82 5.23
C LYS A 196 -27.39 22.43 5.05
N GLU A 197 -26.48 22.04 5.93
CA GLU A 197 -25.77 20.78 5.80
C GLU A 197 -26.57 19.63 6.42
N ASP A 198 -26.83 18.60 5.63
CA ASP A 198 -27.38 17.34 6.13
C ASP A 198 -26.26 16.46 6.68
N ILE A 199 -25.98 16.61 7.97
CA ILE A 199 -24.97 15.82 8.69
C ILE A 199 -25.21 14.31 8.52
N LYS A 200 -26.47 13.87 8.44
CA LYS A 200 -26.80 12.45 8.28
C LYS A 200 -26.40 11.95 6.90
N ALA A 201 -26.70 12.71 5.84
CA ALA A 201 -26.29 12.39 4.48
C ALA A 201 -24.75 12.42 4.33
N ILE A 202 -24.08 13.43 4.89
CA ILE A 202 -22.61 13.55 4.88
C ILE A 202 -21.97 12.37 5.63
N THR A 203 -22.49 12.03 6.81
CA THR A 203 -22.01 10.85 7.56
C THR A 203 -22.18 9.57 6.76
N LYS A 204 -23.30 9.40 6.05
CA LYS A 204 -23.55 8.23 5.21
C LYS A 204 -22.52 8.15 4.08
N MET A 205 -22.27 9.27 3.40
CA MET A 205 -21.27 9.36 2.32
C MET A 205 -19.85 9.06 2.83
N ALA A 206 -19.44 9.67 3.93
CA ALA A 206 -18.13 9.42 4.55
C ALA A 206 -17.98 7.95 4.99
N CYS A 207 -19.04 7.35 5.52
CA CYS A 207 -19.04 5.92 5.86
C CYS A 207 -18.91 5.02 4.63
N LEU A 208 -19.57 5.35 3.51
CA LEU A 208 -19.42 4.60 2.25
C LEU A 208 -17.98 4.70 1.72
N ALA A 209 -17.38 5.89 1.75
CA ALA A 209 -15.98 6.08 1.35
C ALA A 209 -15.01 5.25 2.21
N SER A 210 -15.18 5.24 3.53
CA SER A 210 -14.38 4.40 4.42
C SER A 210 -14.61 2.90 4.21
N LEU A 211 -15.85 2.50 3.94
CA LEU A 211 -16.19 1.11 3.67
C LEU A 211 -15.54 0.62 2.36
N LYS A 212 -15.42 1.52 1.39
CA LYS A 212 -14.71 1.25 0.15
C LYS A 212 -13.23 0.92 0.40
N SER A 213 -12.57 1.67 1.29
CA SER A 213 -11.20 1.35 1.72
C SER A 213 -11.08 -0.05 2.32
N LEU A 214 -12.05 -0.45 3.15
CA LEU A 214 -12.09 -1.80 3.70
C LEU A 214 -12.29 -2.87 2.62
N SER A 215 -13.17 -2.63 1.66
CA SER A 215 -13.46 -3.53 0.54
C SER A 215 -12.27 -3.73 -0.41
N VAL A 216 -11.54 -2.65 -0.72
CA VAL A 216 -10.32 -2.69 -1.53
C VAL A 216 -9.23 -3.49 -0.82
N LEU A 217 -9.05 -3.29 0.49
CA LEU A 217 -8.01 -3.95 1.30
C LEU A 217 -8.39 -5.32 1.85
N ALA A 218 -9.64 -5.79 1.65
CA ALA A 218 -10.06 -7.10 2.11
C ALA A 218 -9.53 -8.24 1.23
N VAL A 219 -9.38 -8.00 -0.08
CA VAL A 219 -9.07 -9.02 -1.08
C VAL A 219 -8.15 -8.47 -2.18
N ILE A 220 -7.14 -9.26 -2.55
CA ILE A 220 -6.24 -9.01 -3.68
C ILE A 220 -6.93 -9.37 -5.00
N ARG A 221 -6.97 -8.43 -5.94
CA ARG A 221 -7.66 -8.58 -7.25
C ARG A 221 -6.69 -8.44 -8.43
N LEU A 222 -5.65 -9.26 -8.46
CA LEU A 222 -4.66 -9.25 -9.55
C LEU A 222 -5.15 -9.96 -10.83
N ASP A 223 -6.06 -10.94 -10.70
CA ASP A 223 -6.46 -11.80 -11.84
C ASP A 223 -7.73 -11.31 -12.55
N GLY A 224 -8.55 -10.48 -11.91
CA GLY A 224 -9.64 -9.75 -12.58
C GLY A 224 -10.97 -10.46 -12.56
N GLU A 225 -10.99 -11.58 -11.85
CA GLU A 225 -12.18 -12.18 -11.31
C GLU A 225 -12.97 -11.12 -10.52
N LYS A 226 -14.28 -11.09 -10.79
CA LYS A 226 -15.21 -10.25 -10.04
C LYS A 226 -15.57 -10.98 -8.75
N ASP A 227 -15.56 -10.24 -7.66
CA ASP A 227 -16.07 -10.69 -6.37
C ASP A 227 -17.25 -9.82 -5.94
N ASN A 228 -18.02 -10.34 -4.98
CA ASN A 228 -19.17 -9.67 -4.37
C ASN A 228 -18.82 -9.03 -3.01
N VAL A 229 -17.53 -8.85 -2.69
CA VAL A 229 -17.08 -8.38 -1.36
C VAL A 229 -17.61 -6.98 -1.07
N ASP A 230 -17.50 -6.07 -2.05
CA ASP A 230 -17.96 -4.69 -1.90
C ASP A 230 -19.47 -4.60 -1.63
N GLU A 231 -20.26 -5.30 -2.46
CA GLU A 231 -21.70 -5.36 -2.34
C GLU A 231 -22.13 -6.01 -1.02
N THR A 232 -21.49 -7.12 -0.64
CA THR A 232 -21.76 -7.82 0.62
C THR A 232 -21.48 -6.93 1.83
N LEU A 233 -20.34 -6.22 1.83
CA LEU A 233 -19.99 -5.28 2.89
C LEU A 233 -20.99 -4.13 2.98
N GLN A 234 -21.38 -3.53 1.85
CA GLN A 234 -22.37 -2.46 1.81
C GLN A 234 -23.74 -2.94 2.35
N LEU A 235 -24.25 -4.07 1.85
CA LEU A 235 -25.54 -4.65 2.26
C LEU A 235 -25.56 -5.08 3.74
N ALA A 236 -24.45 -5.57 4.28
CA ALA A 236 -24.40 -6.06 5.66
C ALA A 236 -24.11 -4.94 6.68
N LEU A 237 -23.35 -3.90 6.30
CA LEU A 237 -22.80 -2.93 7.26
C LEU A 237 -23.41 -1.53 7.18
N MET A 238 -24.00 -1.15 6.05
CA MET A 238 -24.70 0.14 5.88
C MET A 238 -26.20 0.04 6.14
N ASP A 239 -26.87 -1.03 5.68
CA ASP A 239 -28.34 -1.18 5.77
C ASP A 239 -28.85 -1.51 7.17
N VAL A 240 -27.97 -1.87 8.13
CA VAL A 240 -28.30 -1.93 9.56
C VAL A 240 -28.85 -0.59 10.08
N LEU A 241 -28.60 0.52 9.37
CA LEU A 241 -29.07 1.86 9.71
C LEU A 241 -30.38 2.27 8.99
N SER A 242 -30.96 1.44 8.12
CA SER A 242 -32.10 1.81 7.28
C SER A 242 -33.01 0.63 6.98
N CYS A 243 -33.63 0.04 8.01
CA CYS A 243 -34.59 -1.05 7.83
C CYS A 243 -35.84 -0.59 7.08
N SER A 244 -35.90 -0.85 5.77
CA SER A 244 -37.12 -0.97 4.97
C SER A 244 -37.37 -2.46 4.66
N THR A 245 -38.64 -2.86 4.61
CA THR A 245 -39.10 -4.25 4.74
C THR A 245 -38.74 -5.19 3.58
N SER A 246 -38.34 -4.69 2.41
CA SER A 246 -38.04 -5.51 1.22
C SER A 246 -36.59 -6.03 1.15
N ASN A 247 -35.61 -5.36 1.78
CA ASN A 247 -34.18 -5.72 1.71
C ASN A 247 -33.70 -6.63 2.85
N ARG A 248 -34.60 -7.04 3.74
CA ARG A 248 -34.25 -7.68 5.01
C ARG A 248 -33.59 -9.05 4.83
N ASN A 249 -34.07 -9.86 3.89
CA ASN A 249 -33.56 -11.22 3.67
C ASN A 249 -32.12 -11.19 3.09
N ARG A 250 -31.88 -10.38 2.06
CA ARG A 250 -30.53 -10.22 1.47
C ARG A 250 -29.51 -9.66 2.46
N SER A 251 -29.92 -8.72 3.32
CA SER A 251 -29.05 -8.20 4.37
C SER A 251 -28.74 -9.24 5.45
N LEU A 252 -29.70 -10.12 5.77
CA LEU A 252 -29.50 -11.22 6.73
C LEU A 252 -28.51 -12.25 6.19
N ASP A 253 -28.61 -12.60 4.90
CA ASP A 253 -27.68 -13.48 4.22
C ASP A 253 -26.27 -12.87 4.15
N ALA A 254 -26.16 -11.58 3.85
CA ALA A 254 -24.88 -10.85 3.86
C ALA A 254 -24.27 -10.78 5.28
N LEU A 255 -25.09 -10.60 6.31
CA LEU A 255 -24.66 -10.65 7.71
C LEU A 255 -24.17 -12.04 8.12
N ALA A 256 -24.79 -13.11 7.62
CA ALA A 256 -24.35 -14.48 7.82
C ALA A 256 -23.02 -14.73 7.08
N ALA A 257 -22.86 -14.19 5.87
CA ALA A 257 -21.59 -14.25 5.13
C ALA A 257 -20.45 -13.56 5.90
N LEU A 258 -20.73 -12.45 6.60
CA LEU A 258 -19.75 -11.79 7.48
C LEU A 258 -19.42 -12.56 8.77
N ALA A 259 -20.16 -13.62 9.10
CA ALA A 259 -19.79 -14.52 10.21
C ALA A 259 -18.78 -15.59 9.78
N SER A 260 -18.54 -15.74 8.47
CA SER A 260 -17.56 -16.68 7.93
C SER A 260 -16.11 -16.22 8.16
N ASN A 261 -15.20 -17.20 8.22
CA ASN A 261 -13.76 -16.97 8.22
C ASN A 261 -13.17 -16.84 6.80
N THR A 262 -13.91 -17.23 5.77
CA THR A 262 -13.52 -17.16 4.36
C THR A 262 -14.60 -16.49 3.51
N TRP A 263 -14.15 -15.82 2.45
CA TRP A 263 -15.02 -15.32 1.39
C TRP A 263 -15.40 -16.49 0.47
N GLY A 264 -16.69 -16.65 0.13
CA GLY A 264 -17.15 -17.81 -0.66
C GLY A 264 -16.51 -17.91 -2.04
N ASP A 265 -16.41 -16.78 -2.75
CA ASP A 265 -15.94 -16.72 -4.14
C ASP A 265 -14.44 -16.35 -4.25
N VAL A 266 -13.71 -16.27 -3.14
CA VAL A 266 -12.32 -15.79 -3.13
C VAL A 266 -11.38 -16.81 -2.47
N PRO A 267 -10.32 -17.25 -3.17
CA PRO A 267 -9.32 -18.14 -2.58
C PRO A 267 -8.65 -17.56 -1.32
N SER A 268 -8.33 -18.41 -0.36
CA SER A 268 -7.66 -18.00 0.89
C SER A 268 -6.33 -17.27 0.66
N ALA A 269 -5.59 -17.61 -0.41
CA ALA A 269 -4.34 -16.96 -0.76
C ALA A 269 -4.51 -15.47 -1.10
N ARG A 270 -5.67 -15.08 -1.65
CA ARG A 270 -5.97 -13.69 -2.03
C ARG A 270 -6.69 -12.92 -0.92
N THR A 271 -7.08 -13.59 0.16
CA THR A 271 -7.80 -12.97 1.28
C THR A 271 -6.81 -12.28 2.23
N LEU A 272 -6.96 -10.97 2.41
CA LEU A 272 -6.17 -10.17 3.34
C LEU A 272 -6.87 -9.99 4.68
N ILE A 273 -8.18 -9.79 4.64
CA ILE A 273 -9.03 -9.60 5.82
C ILE A 273 -10.22 -10.53 5.71
N ALA A 274 -10.40 -11.37 6.72
CA ALA A 274 -11.54 -12.29 6.76
C ALA A 274 -12.87 -11.54 6.96
N PRO A 275 -14.01 -12.05 6.48
CA PRO A 275 -15.32 -11.41 6.64
C PRO A 275 -15.65 -11.04 8.10
N VAL A 276 -15.37 -11.97 9.03
CA VAL A 276 -15.56 -11.73 10.48
C VAL A 276 -14.69 -10.59 11.02
N GLN A 277 -13.48 -10.43 10.48
CA GLN A 277 -12.58 -9.34 10.84
C GLN A 277 -13.10 -8.01 10.29
N CYS A 278 -13.61 -7.98 9.06
CA CYS A 278 -14.24 -6.79 8.47
C CYS A 278 -15.39 -6.27 9.35
N LYS A 279 -16.26 -7.16 9.85
CA LYS A 279 -17.33 -6.79 10.79
C LYS A 279 -16.77 -6.17 12.07
N SER A 280 -15.74 -6.78 12.66
CA SER A 280 -15.12 -6.27 13.89
C SER A 280 -14.44 -4.91 13.69
N LEU A 281 -13.76 -4.72 12.56
CA LEU A 281 -13.11 -3.47 12.16
C LEU A 281 -14.13 -2.37 11.95
N TRP A 282 -15.25 -2.69 11.30
CA TRP A 282 -16.36 -1.75 11.10
C TRP A 282 -16.97 -1.27 12.43
N MET A 283 -17.20 -2.18 13.37
CA MET A 283 -17.72 -1.81 14.69
C MET A 283 -16.74 -0.91 15.47
N LYS A 284 -15.44 -1.23 15.40
CA LYS A 284 -14.39 -0.37 15.98
C LYS A 284 -14.32 1.00 15.31
N PHE A 285 -14.43 1.04 13.99
CA PHE A 285 -14.48 2.27 13.20
C PHE A 285 -15.66 3.15 13.62
N LYS A 286 -16.88 2.59 13.62
CA LYS A 286 -18.11 3.29 14.03
C LYS A 286 -18.01 3.85 15.43
N LYS A 287 -17.47 3.08 16.39
CA LYS A 287 -17.27 3.57 17.76
C LYS A 287 -16.37 4.82 17.78
N LYS A 288 -15.29 4.83 17.01
CA LYS A 288 -14.33 5.94 16.97
C LYS A 288 -14.85 7.17 16.21
N THR A 289 -15.66 6.99 15.17
CA THR A 289 -16.21 8.11 14.39
C THR A 289 -17.49 8.70 14.98
N ASN A 290 -18.22 7.94 15.83
CA ASN A 290 -19.43 8.41 16.49
C ASN A 290 -19.22 9.70 17.29
N ASP A 291 -18.10 9.82 18.00
CA ASP A 291 -17.79 11.01 18.79
C ASP A 291 -17.51 12.23 17.90
N THR A 292 -16.93 12.04 16.72
CA THR A 292 -16.75 13.10 15.72
C THR A 292 -18.08 13.56 15.14
N VAL A 293 -18.98 12.63 14.82
CA VAL A 293 -20.33 12.96 14.34
C VAL A 293 -21.13 13.71 15.41
N LYS A 294 -21.08 13.27 16.68
CA LYS A 294 -21.74 13.98 17.79
C LYS A 294 -21.21 15.39 17.97
N ARG A 295 -19.89 15.60 17.86
CA ARG A 295 -19.29 16.93 17.92
C ARG A 295 -19.78 17.84 16.79
N ALA A 296 -19.93 17.31 15.58
CA ALA A 296 -20.49 18.06 14.45
C ALA A 296 -21.94 18.50 14.70
N ILE A 297 -22.79 17.61 15.22
CA ILE A 297 -24.18 17.92 15.58
C ILE A 297 -24.24 19.02 16.65
N ALA A 298 -23.44 18.87 17.72
CA ALA A 298 -23.38 19.89 18.78
C ALA A 298 -22.87 21.25 18.26
N ALA A 299 -21.92 21.24 17.32
CA ALA A 299 -21.44 22.46 16.66
C ALA A 299 -22.54 23.12 15.82
N GLN A 300 -23.32 22.33 15.08
CA GLN A 300 -24.48 22.82 14.32
C GLN A 300 -25.54 23.43 15.25
N GLU A 301 -25.91 22.76 16.34
CA GLU A 301 -26.86 23.28 17.33
C GLU A 301 -26.37 24.59 17.95
N THR A 302 -25.07 24.71 18.20
CA THR A 302 -24.45 25.94 18.73
C THR A 302 -24.52 27.07 17.71
N TYR A 303 -24.20 26.78 16.45
CA TYR A 303 -24.32 27.74 15.35
C TYR A 303 -25.76 28.23 15.20
N GLU A 304 -26.74 27.33 15.29
CA GLU A 304 -28.16 27.68 15.25
C GLU A 304 -28.59 28.56 16.42
N ARG A 305 -28.14 28.26 17.65
CA ARG A 305 -28.45 29.09 18.82
C ARG A 305 -27.88 30.50 18.71
N ILE A 306 -26.65 30.63 18.21
CA ILE A 306 -26.02 31.95 18.03
C ILE A 306 -26.70 32.75 16.93
N ASN A 307 -27.12 32.07 15.85
CA ASN A 307 -27.73 32.71 14.68
C ASN A 307 -29.26 32.81 14.76
N GLN A 308 -29.87 32.45 15.90
CA GLN A 308 -31.28 32.75 16.18
C GLN A 308 -31.44 34.26 16.34
N VAL A 309 -32.36 34.84 15.56
CA VAL A 309 -32.71 36.26 15.66
C VAL A 309 -33.16 36.54 17.09
N PRO A 310 -32.64 37.60 17.75
CA PRO A 310 -33.12 37.98 19.07
C PRO A 310 -34.64 38.15 19.04
N PRO A 311 -35.37 37.75 20.09
CA PRO A 311 -36.82 37.90 20.12
C PRO A 311 -37.24 39.34 19.76
N PRO A 312 -38.39 39.55 19.11
CA PRO A 312 -38.83 40.89 18.70
C PRO A 312 -38.84 41.90 19.85
N TRP A 313 -39.18 41.48 21.07
CA TRP A 313 -39.11 42.32 22.26
C TRP A 313 -37.67 42.76 22.60
N ALA A 314 -36.67 41.90 22.39
CA ALA A 314 -35.27 42.22 22.65
C ALA A 314 -34.74 43.23 21.62
N ILE A 315 -35.19 43.14 20.37
CA ILE A 315 -34.89 44.12 19.32
C ILE A 315 -35.50 45.49 19.67
N VAL A 316 -36.76 45.51 20.12
CA VAL A 316 -37.44 46.73 20.57
C VAL A 316 -36.74 47.35 21.80
N VAL A 317 -36.35 46.53 22.78
CA VAL A 317 -35.56 46.96 23.94
C VAL A 317 -34.23 47.58 23.51
N MET A 318 -33.50 46.96 22.57
CA MET A 318 -32.26 47.53 22.05
C MET A 318 -32.46 48.86 21.31
N LEU A 319 -33.56 49.00 20.56
CA LEU A 319 -33.89 50.23 19.83
C LEU A 319 -34.31 51.38 20.77
N ILE A 320 -35.01 51.08 21.86
CA ILE A 320 -35.50 52.08 22.82
C ILE A 320 -34.39 52.56 23.77
N LEU A 321 -33.56 51.66 24.29
CA LEU A 321 -32.51 51.99 25.27
C LEU A 321 -31.22 52.54 24.64
N GLY A 322 -30.95 52.21 23.38
CA GLY A 322 -29.65 52.45 22.77
C GLY A 322 -28.56 51.51 23.32
N LEU A 323 -27.70 50.99 22.44
CA LEU A 323 -26.69 49.97 22.78
C LEU A 323 -25.74 50.39 23.93
N ASN A 324 -25.53 51.69 24.15
CA ASN A 324 -24.64 52.21 25.20
C ASN A 324 -25.22 52.13 26.62
N GLU A 325 -26.53 52.30 26.80
CA GLU A 325 -27.17 52.21 28.13
C GLU A 325 -27.39 50.77 28.55
N LEU A 326 -27.67 49.87 27.61
CA LEU A 326 -27.82 48.45 27.87
C LEU A 326 -26.52 47.82 28.38
N ILE A 327 -25.37 48.22 27.84
CA ILE A 327 -24.06 47.81 28.33
C ILE A 327 -23.81 48.33 29.76
N THR A 328 -24.22 49.56 30.06
CA THR A 328 -24.12 50.15 31.41
C THR A 328 -24.97 49.38 32.44
N ILE A 329 -26.17 48.96 32.06
CA ILE A 329 -27.07 48.16 32.90
C ILE A 329 -26.52 46.73 33.10
N LEU A 330 -26.02 46.07 32.04
CA LEU A 330 -25.45 44.72 32.16
C LEU A 330 -24.15 44.69 32.98
N ARG A 331 -23.34 45.76 32.92
CA ARG A 331 -22.04 45.83 33.60
C ARG A 331 -22.18 46.08 35.11
N ASN A 332 -23.31 46.61 35.57
CA ASN A 332 -23.51 46.94 36.98
C ASN A 332 -24.67 46.12 37.58
N PRO A 333 -24.37 45.08 38.39
CA PRO A 333 -25.35 44.11 38.88
C PRO A 333 -26.42 44.73 39.80
N LEU A 334 -26.18 45.93 40.34
CA LEU A 334 -27.14 46.62 41.19
C LEU A 334 -28.37 47.12 40.42
N TYR A 335 -28.22 47.56 39.16
CA TYR A 335 -29.37 48.01 38.36
C TYR A 335 -30.32 46.86 38.04
N ILE A 336 -29.78 45.68 37.75
CA ILE A 336 -30.58 44.46 37.53
C ILE A 336 -31.39 44.12 38.78
N TRP A 337 -30.77 44.23 39.96
CA TRP A 337 -31.43 43.96 41.23
C TRP A 337 -32.53 44.98 41.54
N VAL A 338 -32.30 46.27 41.31
CA VAL A 338 -33.30 47.33 41.51
C VAL A 338 -34.50 47.15 40.57
N ILE A 339 -34.26 46.84 39.29
CA ILE A 339 -35.33 46.57 38.31
C ILE A 339 -36.13 45.33 38.72
N PHE A 340 -35.47 44.27 39.19
CA PHE A 340 -36.12 43.05 39.66
C PHE A 340 -37.01 43.29 40.89
N VAL A 341 -36.52 44.06 41.87
CA VAL A 341 -37.30 44.43 43.07
C VAL A 341 -38.48 45.34 42.70
N ALA A 342 -38.29 46.31 41.81
CA ALA A 342 -39.37 47.16 41.32
C ALA A 342 -40.45 46.36 40.58
N PHE A 343 -40.07 45.37 39.78
CA PHE A 343 -41.00 44.48 39.09
C PHE A 343 -41.82 43.63 40.08
N LEU A 344 -41.19 43.06 41.11
CA LEU A 344 -41.88 42.29 42.16
C LEU A 344 -42.86 43.16 42.96
N LEU A 345 -42.47 44.39 43.28
CA LEU A 345 -43.36 45.34 43.96
C LEU A 345 -44.53 45.77 43.06
N GLY A 346 -44.29 45.96 41.75
CA GLY A 346 -45.33 46.27 40.78
C GLY A 346 -46.36 45.15 40.59
N GLN A 347 -45.92 43.88 40.59
CA GLN A 347 -46.84 42.74 40.54
C GLN A 347 -47.60 42.53 41.86
N GLY A 348 -47.02 42.88 43.01
CA GLY A 348 -47.71 42.86 44.30
C GLY A 348 -48.84 43.88 44.43
N VAL A 349 -48.82 44.94 43.63
CA VAL A 349 -49.87 45.98 43.60
C VAL A 349 -50.98 45.66 42.59
N LEU A 350 -50.74 44.75 41.64
CA LEU A 350 -51.73 44.25 40.67
C LEU A 350 -52.19 42.82 41.01
N GLY A 351 -52.51 42.56 42.29
CA GLY A 351 -53.25 41.38 42.73
C GLY A 351 -54.74 41.50 42.39
N PRO A 352 -55.46 40.38 42.17
CA PRO A 352 -56.74 40.35 41.49
C PRO A 352 -57.82 41.09 42.31
N ALA A 353 -58.46 42.07 41.68
CA ALA A 353 -59.80 42.51 42.05
C ALA A 353 -60.81 41.80 41.15
#